data_AF-A0A849FSF1-F1
#
_entry.id   AF-A0A849FSF1-F1
#
_cell.length_a   1.000
_cell.length_b   1.000
_cell.length_c   1.000
_cell.angle_alpha   90.00
_cell.angle_beta   90.00
_cell.angle_gamma   90.00
#
_symmetry.space_group_name_H-M   'P 1'
#
loop_
_entity.id
_entity.type
_entity.pdbx_description
1 polymer ?
#
loop_
_entity_poly.entity_id
_entity_poly.type
_entity_poly.pdbx_seq_one_letter_code
_entity_poly.pdbx_strand_id
1 'polypeptide(L)'
;HKPGQLHGFMWVLDVTDMDAIEPVAAWDLTERACPWAGMDGVRFGAHQFREKLDSTLIYATWFAGGLRVIDVADPLHPVERAFYIPPAGKNGEPPQSNDVDLDANGLIYVLDRNSGLDILEMKL
;
A
#
# COMPACT_ATOMS: atom_id res chain seq x y z
N HIS A 1 -13.08 2.09 8.18
CA HIS A 1 -13.57 1.80 6.82
C HIS A 1 -15.00 1.28 6.94
N LYS A 2 -15.96 1.75 6.13
CA LYS A 2 -17.32 1.19 6.17
C LYS A 2 -17.41 0.09 5.10
N PRO A 3 -17.80 -1.15 5.47
CA PRO A 3 -17.92 -2.23 4.49
C PRO A 3 -18.75 -1.83 3.27
N GLY A 4 -18.24 -2.14 2.09
CA GLY A 4 -18.90 -1.86 0.81
C GLY A 4 -18.78 -0.42 0.30
N GLN A 5 -18.13 0.49 1.05
CA GLN A 5 -17.73 1.79 0.50
C GLN A 5 -16.37 1.67 -0.19
N LEU A 6 -16.08 2.57 -1.12
CA LEU A 6 -14.74 2.68 -1.68
C LEU A 6 -13.77 3.21 -0.61
N HIS A 7 -12.69 2.49 -0.33
CA HIS A 7 -11.58 2.96 0.51
C HIS A 7 -10.57 3.78 -0.31
N GLY A 8 -9.60 4.39 0.38
CA GLY A 8 -8.49 5.07 -0.27
C GLY A 8 -7.77 4.15 -1.26
N PHE A 9 -7.50 4.65 -2.46
CA PHE A 9 -6.90 3.92 -3.58
C PHE A 9 -5.76 4.72 -4.20
N MET A 10 -4.97 4.08 -5.06
CA MET A 10 -3.88 4.73 -5.79
C MET A 10 -4.41 5.26 -7.13
N TRP A 11 -4.13 6.52 -7.45
CA TRP A 11 -4.36 7.10 -8.77
C TRP A 11 -3.06 7.06 -9.58
N VAL A 12 -3.19 6.80 -10.88
CA VAL A 12 -2.15 7.09 -11.85
C VAL A 12 -2.63 8.26 -12.70
N LEU A 13 -1.84 9.32 -12.70
CA LEU A 13 -2.11 10.55 -13.44
C LEU A 13 -1.07 10.69 -14.55
N ASP A 14 -1.52 10.93 -15.78
CA ASP A 14 -0.66 11.47 -16.82
C ASP A 14 -0.46 12.97 -16.56
N VAL A 15 0.79 13.36 -16.37
CA VAL A 15 1.23 14.74 -16.12
C VAL A 15 2.16 15.24 -17.22
N THR A 16 2.16 14.59 -18.39
CA THR A 16 2.97 15.00 -19.55
C THR A 16 2.63 16.41 -20.02
N ASP A 17 1.37 16.82 -19.85
CA ASP A 17 0.91 18.20 -19.99
C ASP A 17 0.38 18.72 -18.64
N MET A 18 1.06 19.72 -18.08
CA MET A 18 0.68 20.32 -16.79
C MET A 18 -0.59 21.17 -16.88
N ASP A 19 -0.99 21.60 -18.08
CA ASP A 19 -2.25 22.31 -18.33
C ASP A 19 -3.43 21.32 -18.53
N ALA A 20 -3.12 20.03 -18.69
CA ALA A 20 -4.10 18.97 -18.95
C ALA A 20 -3.72 17.65 -18.23
N ILE A 21 -3.68 17.68 -16.90
CA ILE A 21 -3.44 16.47 -16.09
C ILE A 21 -4.65 15.52 -16.17
N GLU A 22 -4.43 14.27 -16.58
CA GLU A 22 -5.50 13.29 -16.81
C GLU A 22 -5.36 12.06 -15.91
N PRO A 23 -6.44 11.56 -15.29
CA PRO A 23 -6.42 10.26 -14.63
C PRO A 23 -6.50 9.13 -15.65
N VAL A 24 -5.47 8.28 -15.66
CA VAL A 24 -5.36 7.18 -16.64
C VAL A 24 -5.64 5.81 -16.04
N ALA A 25 -5.43 5.64 -14.73
CA ALA A 25 -5.78 4.41 -14.03
C ALA A 25 -6.05 4.66 -12.54
N ALA A 26 -6.75 3.70 -11.93
CA ALA A 26 -6.94 3.60 -10.48
C ALA A 26 -6.66 2.16 -10.06
N TRP A 27 -5.95 1.99 -8.95
CA TRP A 27 -5.70 0.68 -8.35
C TRP A 27 -6.18 0.67 -6.90
N ASP A 28 -7.06 -0.28 -6.59
CA ASP A 28 -7.61 -0.50 -5.26
C ASP A 28 -7.44 -1.96 -4.82
N LEU A 29 -7.49 -2.16 -3.51
CA LEU A 29 -7.40 -3.47 -2.88
C LEU A 29 -8.78 -3.98 -2.47
N THR A 30 -9.21 -5.15 -2.94
CA THR A 30 -10.47 -5.76 -2.47
C THR A 30 -10.48 -5.94 -0.95
N GLU A 31 -11.60 -5.64 -0.29
CA GLU A 31 -11.76 -5.88 1.16
C GLU A 31 -11.48 -7.34 1.55
N ARG A 32 -11.70 -8.28 0.63
CA ARG A 32 -11.45 -9.72 0.84
C ARG A 32 -9.96 -10.06 1.01
N ALA A 33 -9.05 -9.17 0.60
CA ALA A 33 -7.62 -9.35 0.74
C ALA A 33 -7.09 -8.90 2.11
N CYS A 34 -7.97 -8.44 3.01
CA CYS A 34 -7.63 -7.98 4.35
C CYS A 34 -8.61 -8.56 5.38
N PRO A 35 -8.15 -9.38 6.34
CA PRO A 35 -9.04 -10.02 7.31
C PRO A 35 -9.70 -9.05 8.29
N TRP A 36 -9.24 -7.80 8.38
CA TRP A 36 -9.79 -6.78 9.29
C TRP A 36 -10.63 -5.71 8.58
N ALA A 37 -10.75 -5.78 7.25
CA ALA A 37 -11.55 -4.82 6.50
C ALA A 37 -13.00 -4.84 7.01
N GLY A 38 -13.51 -3.64 7.33
CA GLY A 38 -14.89 -3.49 7.80
C GLY A 38 -15.11 -3.69 9.30
N MET A 39 -14.09 -4.10 10.08
CA MET A 39 -14.17 -4.11 11.53
C MET A 39 -14.25 -2.67 12.10
N ASP A 40 -14.97 -2.50 13.20
CA ASP A 40 -15.14 -1.18 13.81
C ASP A 40 -13.81 -0.60 14.28
N GLY A 41 -13.62 0.70 14.05
CA GLY A 41 -12.36 1.41 14.33
C GLY A 41 -11.18 1.08 13.40
N VAL A 42 -11.28 0.09 12.51
CA VAL A 42 -10.17 -0.30 11.62
C VAL A 42 -10.05 0.64 10.43
N ARG A 43 -8.81 1.09 10.16
CA ARG A 43 -8.44 1.86 8.97
C ARG A 43 -8.03 0.92 7.86
N PHE A 44 -8.58 1.14 6.67
CA PHE A 44 -8.30 0.36 5.47
C PHE A 44 -8.34 1.29 4.27
N GLY A 45 -7.29 1.26 3.45
CA GLY A 45 -7.10 2.14 2.30
C GLY A 45 -5.65 2.55 2.11
N ALA A 46 -5.31 2.97 0.90
CA ALA A 46 -4.01 3.51 0.54
C ALA A 46 -3.62 4.64 1.51
N HIS A 47 -2.37 4.64 1.97
CA HIS A 47 -1.92 5.63 2.93
C HIS A 47 -0.63 6.35 2.54
N GLN A 48 0.53 5.71 2.72
CA GLN A 48 1.83 6.31 2.39
C GLN A 48 2.57 5.40 1.43
N PHE A 49 3.15 5.98 0.39
CA PHE A 49 4.05 5.30 -0.53
C PHE A 49 5.49 5.72 -0.27
N ARG A 50 6.44 4.87 -0.63
CA ARG A 50 7.87 5.22 -0.61
C ARG A 50 8.12 6.42 -1.52
N GLU A 51 8.66 7.50 -0.96
CA GLU A 51 8.87 8.77 -1.67
C GLU A 51 9.92 8.70 -2.79
N LYS A 52 10.87 7.76 -2.71
CA LYS A 52 11.86 7.52 -3.77
C LYS A 52 11.25 6.66 -4.87
N LEU A 53 11.14 7.23 -6.06
CA LEU A 53 10.63 6.58 -7.27
C LEU A 53 11.77 6.27 -8.23
N ASP A 54 12.56 5.24 -7.89
CA ASP A 54 13.74 4.80 -8.64
C ASP A 54 13.49 3.52 -9.48
N SER A 55 12.25 3.03 -9.52
CA SER A 55 11.81 1.89 -10.32
C SER A 55 10.32 2.03 -10.70
N THR A 56 9.79 1.06 -11.43
CA THR A 56 8.34 0.96 -11.70
C THR A 56 7.56 0.37 -10.52
N LEU A 57 8.23 -0.07 -9.46
CA LEU A 57 7.56 -0.61 -8.28
C LEU A 57 7.22 0.51 -7.29
N ILE A 58 5.93 0.62 -6.98
CA ILE A 58 5.39 1.46 -5.92
C ILE A 58 5.21 0.61 -4.67
N TYR A 59 5.97 0.94 -3.64
CA TYR A 59 5.79 0.37 -2.30
C TYR A 59 4.86 1.28 -1.54
N ALA A 60 3.72 0.76 -1.11
CA ALA A 60 2.71 1.54 -0.41
C ALA A 60 2.14 0.79 0.80
N THR A 61 1.92 1.52 1.88
CA THR A 61 1.17 1.04 3.04
C THR A 61 -0.33 1.26 2.83
N TRP A 62 -1.12 0.30 3.33
CA TRP A 62 -2.56 0.22 3.13
C TRP A 62 -3.32 0.08 4.46
N PHE A 63 -2.80 0.69 5.53
CA PHE A 63 -3.23 0.50 6.92
C PHE A 63 -3.35 -0.99 7.27
N ALA A 64 -4.54 -1.48 7.62
CA ALA A 64 -4.77 -2.90 7.92
C ALA A 64 -4.52 -3.83 6.71
N GLY A 65 -4.49 -3.27 5.50
CA GLY A 65 -4.07 -3.99 4.30
C GLY A 65 -2.55 -4.20 4.19
N GLY A 66 -1.75 -3.67 5.11
CA GLY A 66 -0.30 -3.90 5.16
C GLY A 66 0.48 -3.19 4.05
N LEU A 67 1.66 -3.71 3.74
CA LEU A 67 2.47 -3.34 2.57
C LEU A 67 1.87 -3.94 1.30
N ARG A 68 1.85 -3.12 0.25
CA ARG A 68 1.49 -3.46 -1.13
C ARG A 68 2.64 -3.03 -2.04
N VAL A 69 3.07 -3.92 -2.93
CA VAL A 69 4.08 -3.62 -3.96
C VAL A 69 3.38 -3.69 -5.31
N ILE A 70 3.17 -2.54 -5.94
CA ILE A 70 2.42 -2.39 -7.18
C ILE A 70 3.40 -2.01 -8.30
N ASP A 71 3.45 -2.81 -9.36
CA ASP A 71 4.19 -2.51 -10.58
C ASP A 71 3.36 -1.62 -11.50
N VAL A 72 3.88 -0.44 -11.82
CA VAL A 72 3.28 0.55 -12.72
C VAL A 72 4.05 0.68 -14.04
N ALA A 73 4.79 -0.36 -14.45
CA ALA A 73 5.49 -0.37 -15.75
C ALA A 73 4.54 -0.15 -16.95
N ASP A 74 3.32 -0.68 -16.86
CA ASP A 74 2.19 -0.24 -17.69
C ASP A 74 1.29 0.68 -16.82
N PRO A 75 1.31 2.01 -17.02
CA PRO A 75 0.56 2.94 -16.20
C PRO A 75 -0.97 2.81 -16.39
N LEU A 76 -1.42 2.16 -17.48
CA LEU A 76 -2.83 1.90 -17.72
C LEU A 76 -3.33 0.64 -17.00
N HIS A 77 -2.41 -0.25 -16.59
CA HIS A 77 -2.73 -1.51 -15.93
C HIS A 77 -1.78 -1.81 -14.77
N PRO A 78 -1.85 -1.08 -13.64
CA PRO A 78 -1.06 -1.39 -12.45
C PRO A 78 -1.33 -2.81 -11.92
N VAL A 79 -0.27 -3.54 -11.53
CA VAL A 79 -0.38 -4.94 -11.06
C VAL A 79 0.31 -5.12 -9.71
N GLU A 80 -0.37 -5.71 -8.72
CA GLU A 80 0.29 -6.11 -7.47
C GLU A 80 1.26 -7.26 -7.71
N ARG A 81 2.51 -7.10 -7.27
CA ARG A 81 3.58 -8.11 -7.35
C ARG A 81 3.81 -8.84 -6.04
N ALA A 82 3.62 -8.14 -4.93
CA ALA A 82 3.81 -8.69 -3.60
C ALA A 82 2.98 -7.92 -2.57
N PHE A 83 2.72 -8.56 -1.43
CA PHE A 83 2.14 -7.92 -0.27
C PHE A 83 2.74 -8.52 0.99
N TYR A 84 2.70 -7.75 2.08
CA TYR A 84 2.96 -8.23 3.41
C TYR A 84 1.98 -7.59 4.36
N ILE A 85 1.30 -8.41 5.14
CA ILE A 85 0.39 -7.96 6.18
C ILE A 85 1.06 -8.30 7.51
N PRO A 86 1.41 -7.30 8.35
CA PRO A 86 1.95 -7.57 9.67
C PRO A 86 1.01 -8.46 10.50
N PRO A 87 1.54 -9.29 11.42
CA PRO A 87 0.70 -9.98 12.38
C PRO A 87 -0.05 -8.95 13.25
N ALA A 88 -1.16 -9.38 13.83
CA ALA A 88 -1.86 -8.58 14.83
C ALA A 88 -0.92 -8.24 16.00
N GLY A 89 -1.13 -7.05 16.58
CA GLY A 89 -0.39 -6.59 17.75
C GLY A 89 -0.57 -7.50 18.96
N LYS A 90 0.20 -7.25 20.02
CA LYS A 90 0.23 -8.10 21.21
C LYS A 90 -1.13 -8.25 21.90
N ASN A 91 -2.02 -7.26 21.79
CA ASN A 91 -3.37 -7.34 22.35
C ASN A 91 -4.43 -7.63 21.28
N GLY A 92 -4.02 -8.14 20.11
CA GLY A 92 -4.90 -8.48 19.01
C GLY A 92 -5.29 -7.29 18.13
N GLU A 93 -4.62 -6.14 18.25
CA GLU A 93 -4.89 -4.99 17.41
C GLU A 93 -4.57 -5.30 15.94
N PRO A 94 -5.48 -4.98 15.00
CA PRO A 94 -5.19 -5.06 13.57
C PRO A 94 -3.97 -4.21 13.19
N PRO A 95 -3.23 -4.59 12.13
CA PRO A 95 -2.15 -3.76 11.61
C PRO A 95 -2.62 -2.35 11.29
N GLN A 96 -1.71 -1.41 11.48
CA GLN A 96 -1.86 -0.02 11.13
C GLN A 96 -0.58 0.47 10.46
N SER A 97 -0.22 -0.22 9.37
CA SER A 97 0.97 0.09 8.58
C SER A 97 0.87 1.51 8.05
N ASN A 98 1.93 2.27 8.26
CA ASN A 98 1.90 3.72 8.22
C ASN A 98 2.95 4.32 7.31
N ASP A 99 4.12 3.69 7.19
CA ASP A 99 5.19 4.16 6.31
C ASP A 99 6.01 3.01 5.74
N VAL A 100 6.70 3.26 4.62
CA VAL A 100 7.62 2.33 3.97
C VAL A 100 8.80 3.03 3.30
N ASP A 101 10.03 2.54 3.53
CA ASP A 101 11.21 2.88 2.72
C ASP A 101 12.05 1.64 2.43
N LEU A 102 12.98 1.77 1.49
CA LEU A 102 13.94 0.75 1.11
C LEU A 102 15.37 1.28 1.25
N ASP A 103 16.29 0.41 1.65
CA ASP A 103 17.72 0.69 1.58
C ASP A 103 18.36 0.24 0.25
N ALA A 104 19.67 0.53 0.11
CA ALA A 104 20.43 0.17 -1.09
C ALA A 104 20.63 -1.35 -1.29
N ASN A 105 20.36 -2.17 -0.27
CA ASN A 105 20.38 -3.63 -0.37
C ASN A 105 19.01 -4.21 -0.76
N GLY A 106 17.98 -3.35 -0.91
CA GLY A 106 16.62 -3.76 -1.21
C GLY A 106 15.86 -4.30 0.01
N LEU A 107 16.35 -4.06 1.24
CA LEU A 107 15.57 -4.35 2.43
C LEU A 107 14.41 -3.36 2.53
N ILE A 108 13.22 -3.87 2.80
CA ILE A 108 11.99 -3.10 2.90
C ILE A 108 11.68 -2.88 4.38
N TYR A 109 11.55 -1.62 4.79
CA TYR A 109 11.26 -1.21 6.15
C TYR A 109 9.79 -0.81 6.21
N VAL A 110 8.95 -1.59 6.89
CA VAL A 110 7.52 -1.30 7.04
C VAL A 110 7.25 -0.86 8.47
N LEU A 111 6.84 0.39 8.65
CA LEU A 111 6.47 0.92 9.95
C LEU A 111 4.98 0.72 10.21
N ASP A 112 4.65 0.14 11.35
CA ASP A 112 3.31 -0.09 11.85
C ASP A 112 3.10 0.63 13.19
N ARG A 113 2.00 1.38 13.31
CA ARG A 113 1.72 2.16 14.52
C ARG A 113 1.42 1.30 15.76
N ASN A 114 1.00 0.06 15.57
CA ASN A 114 0.65 -0.87 16.63
C ASN A 114 1.76 -1.90 16.90
N SER A 115 2.48 -2.33 15.85
CA SER A 115 3.44 -3.44 15.92
C SER A 115 4.91 -3.04 15.78
N GLY A 116 5.22 -1.78 15.46
CA GLY A 116 6.60 -1.29 15.36
C GLY A 116 7.16 -1.43 13.95
N LEU A 117 8.38 -1.96 13.81
CA LEU A 117 9.09 -2.02 12.52
C LEU A 117 9.32 -3.48 12.09
N ASP A 118 8.86 -3.81 10.88
CA ASP A 118 9.22 -5.04 10.17
C ASP A 118 10.27 -4.74 9.10
N ILE A 119 11.29 -5.60 9.00
CA ILE A 119 12.31 -5.54 7.95
C ILE A 119 12.16 -6.78 7.08
N LEU A 120 11.88 -6.56 5.80
CA LEU A 120 11.50 -7.61 4.85
C LEU A 120 12.49 -7.67 3.69
N GLU A 121 12.54 -8.83 3.05
CA GLU A 121 13.21 -9.05 1.77
C GLU A 121 12.15 -9.54 0.78
N MET A 122 12.12 -8.96 -0.43
CA MET A 122 11.24 -9.42 -1.50
C MET A 122 12.03 -10.30 -2.47
N LYS A 123 11.51 -11.50 -2.73
CA LYS A 123 12.02 -12.40 -3.78
C LYS A 123 10.95 -12.52 -4.86
N LEU A 124 11.29 -12.06 -6.06
CA LEU A 124 10.46 -12.17 -7.25
C LEU A 124 10.61 -13.55 -7.92
#